data_AF-A0A7W5PG44-F1
#
_entry.id   AF-A0A7W5PG44-F1
#
_cell.length_a   1.000
_cell.length_b   1.000
_cell.length_c   1.000
_cell.angle_alpha   90.00
_cell.angle_beta   90.00
_cell.angle_gamma   90.00
#
_symmetry.space_group_name_H-M   'P 1'
#
loop_
_entity.id
_entity.type
_entity.pdbx_description
1 polymer ?
#
loop_
_entity_poly.entity_id
_entity_poly.type
_entity_poly.pdbx_seq_one_letter_code
_entity_poly.pdbx_strand_id
1 'polypeptide(L)'
;MNSIDTQRIYATHEAGYLAAQRHGFQTIQRLEDALRERDGWAGRYTGYWDQELEEMVVDGDCSDDYEDAHKFAERIAAEAARGNARGIIIAQGRTDEAALMILAASPSPG
;
A
#
# COMPACT_ATOMS: atom_id res chain seq x y z
N MET A 1 12.87 22.99 13.45
CA MET A 1 12.98 21.52 13.52
C MET A 1 13.60 21.07 12.22
N ASN A 2 14.75 20.38 12.25
CA ASN A 2 15.32 19.79 11.03
C ASN A 2 14.31 18.77 10.50
N SER A 3 13.87 18.94 9.27
CA SER A 3 13.05 17.94 8.58
C SER A 3 13.89 16.68 8.40
N ILE A 4 13.36 15.53 8.81
CA ILE A 4 14.05 14.24 8.71
C ILE A 4 13.63 13.64 7.37
N ASP A 5 14.59 13.14 6.59
CA ASP A 5 14.31 12.52 5.30
C ASP A 5 13.75 11.10 5.51
N THR A 6 12.44 10.96 5.62
CA THR A 6 11.80 9.66 5.91
C THR A 6 11.94 8.64 4.77
N GLN A 7 12.47 9.03 3.62
CA GLN A 7 12.76 8.15 2.50
C GLN A 7 14.20 7.62 2.51
N ARG A 8 15.03 8.04 3.48
CA ARG A 8 16.35 7.47 3.74
C ARG A 8 16.26 6.35 4.79
N ILE A 9 17.09 5.32 4.64
CA ILE A 9 17.30 4.31 5.69
C ILE A 9 18.25 4.85 6.75
N TYR A 10 17.76 4.95 8.00
CA TYR A 10 18.56 5.34 9.16
C TYR A 10 19.00 4.12 9.97
N ALA A 11 20.25 4.13 10.41
CA ALA A 11 20.74 3.14 11.38
C ALA A 11 20.27 3.47 12.80
N THR A 12 20.20 2.45 13.66
CA THR A 12 19.61 2.55 15.02
C THR A 12 20.27 3.59 15.94
N HIS A 13 21.52 3.93 15.68
CA HIS A 13 22.32 4.89 16.45
C HIS A 13 22.26 6.31 15.88
N GLU A 14 21.68 6.52 14.71
CA GLU A 14 21.66 7.81 14.05
C GLU A 14 20.56 8.73 14.61
N ALA A 15 20.87 10.02 14.70
CA ALA A 15 19.87 11.04 15.00
C ALA A 15 18.79 11.03 13.89
N GLY A 16 17.53 10.89 14.29
CA GLY A 16 16.38 10.77 13.38
C GLY A 16 15.86 9.35 13.21
N TYR A 17 16.58 8.32 13.68
CA TYR A 17 16.14 6.92 13.59
C TYR A 17 14.72 6.69 14.11
N LEU A 18 14.39 7.18 15.32
CA LEU A 18 13.06 6.95 15.92
C LEU A 18 11.93 7.54 15.08
N ALA A 19 12.15 8.70 14.46
CA ALA A 19 11.16 9.33 13.59
C ALA A 19 11.02 8.56 12.27
N ALA A 20 12.14 8.15 11.66
CA ALA A 20 12.14 7.30 10.47
C ALA A 20 11.47 5.94 10.74
N GLN A 21 11.69 5.35 11.92
CA GLN A 21 11.06 4.10 12.35
C GLN A 21 9.54 4.26 12.50
N ARG A 22 9.09 5.33 13.17
CA ARG A 22 7.65 5.65 13.31
C ARG A 22 7.01 5.86 11.95
N HIS A 23 7.64 6.64 11.07
CA HIS A 23 7.17 6.82 9.71
C HIS A 23 7.10 5.48 8.96
N GLY A 24 8.11 4.62 9.11
CA GLY A 24 8.12 3.29 8.51
C GLY A 24 6.90 2.44 8.90
N PHE A 25 6.55 2.38 10.19
CA PHE A 25 5.34 1.70 10.64
C PHE A 25 4.06 2.33 10.08
N GLN A 26 4.00 3.66 10.01
CA GLN A 26 2.85 4.37 9.44
C GLN A 26 2.68 4.08 7.94
N THR A 27 3.79 4.05 7.17
CA THR A 27 3.74 3.72 5.74
C THR A 27 3.31 2.27 5.52
N ILE A 28 3.75 1.33 6.35
CA ILE A 28 3.28 -0.07 6.31
C ILE A 28 1.76 -0.14 6.55
N GLN A 29 1.26 0.52 7.59
CA GLN A 29 -0.19 0.56 7.87
C GLN A 29 -0.98 1.15 6.69
N ARG A 30 -0.48 2.25 6.10
CA ARG A 30 -1.11 2.87 4.92
C ARG A 30 -1.16 1.93 3.73
N LEU A 31 -0.13 1.10 3.53
CA LEU A 31 -0.13 0.08 2.48
C LEU A 31 -1.18 -1.00 2.76
N GLU A 32 -1.25 -1.50 3.99
CA GLU A 32 -2.25 -2.51 4.38
C GLU A 32 -3.68 -1.99 4.21
N ASP A 33 -3.92 -0.72 4.53
CA ASP A 33 -5.23 -0.08 4.31
C ASP A 33 -5.55 0.08 2.82
N ALA A 34 -4.55 0.45 2.00
CA ALA A 34 -4.70 0.52 0.55
C ALA A 34 -5.01 -0.84 -0.08
N LEU A 35 -4.39 -1.91 0.41
CA LEU A 35 -4.68 -3.28 -0.04
C LEU A 35 -6.09 -3.71 0.35
N ARG A 36 -6.54 -3.37 1.56
CA ARG A 36 -7.92 -3.65 1.99
C ARG A 36 -8.95 -2.93 1.12
N GLU A 37 -8.67 -1.69 0.73
CA GLU A 37 -9.52 -0.93 -0.19
C GLU A 37 -9.55 -1.58 -1.58
N ARG A 38 -8.37 -1.92 -2.13
CA ARG A 38 -8.25 -2.65 -3.41
C ARG A 38 -9.07 -3.94 -3.39
N ASP A 39 -8.90 -4.76 -2.37
CA ASP A 39 -9.63 -6.04 -2.24
C ASP A 39 -11.14 -5.82 -2.09
N GLY A 40 -11.55 -4.65 -1.60
CA GLY A 40 -12.94 -4.21 -1.59
C GLY A 40 -13.56 -4.15 -2.98
N TRP A 41 -12.79 -3.80 -4.01
CA TRP A 41 -13.27 -3.69 -5.41
C TRP A 41 -13.26 -5.02 -6.16
N ALA A 42 -12.54 -6.03 -5.67
CA ALA A 42 -12.40 -7.32 -6.34
C ALA A 42 -13.77 -8.00 -6.54
N GLY A 43 -14.15 -8.22 -7.81
CA GLY A 43 -15.42 -8.86 -8.16
C GLY A 43 -16.67 -8.02 -7.86
N ARG A 44 -16.52 -6.71 -7.63
CA ARG A 44 -17.67 -5.80 -7.57
C ARG A 44 -18.16 -5.45 -8.98
N TYR A 45 -19.46 -5.26 -9.05
CA TYR A 45 -20.17 -4.84 -10.25
C TYR A 45 -21.08 -3.67 -9.90
N THR A 46 -21.27 -2.77 -10.86
CA THR A 46 -22.30 -1.75 -10.80
C THR A 46 -23.54 -2.24 -11.53
N GLY A 47 -24.69 -1.71 -11.12
CA GLY A 47 -25.95 -2.07 -11.73
C GLY A 47 -27.11 -1.40 -11.05
N TYR A 48 -28.29 -1.64 -11.59
CA TYR A 48 -29.54 -1.15 -11.05
C TYR A 48 -30.59 -2.26 -11.06
N TRP A 49 -31.57 -2.13 -10.17
CA TRP A 49 -32.74 -3.00 -10.19
C TRP A 49 -33.73 -2.50 -11.25
N ASP A 50 -34.00 -3.32 -12.26
CA ASP A 50 -35.03 -3.04 -13.26
C ASP A 50 -36.38 -3.53 -12.73
N GLN A 51 -37.33 -2.61 -12.56
CA GLN A 51 -38.66 -2.93 -12.03
C GLN A 51 -39.57 -3.61 -13.06
N GLU A 52 -39.34 -3.40 -14.36
CA GLU A 52 -40.15 -3.99 -15.42
C GLU A 52 -39.77 -5.45 -15.65
N LEU A 53 -38.46 -5.74 -15.57
CA LEU A 53 -37.91 -7.08 -15.72
C LEU A 53 -37.84 -7.87 -14.39
N GLU A 54 -38.07 -7.20 -13.26
CA GLU A 54 -37.91 -7.74 -11.91
C GLU A 54 -36.53 -8.40 -11.69
N GLU A 55 -35.47 -7.80 -12.23
CA GLU A 55 -34.12 -8.35 -12.16
C GLU A 55 -33.04 -7.28 -11.92
N MET A 56 -31.87 -7.72 -11.45
CA MET A 56 -30.67 -6.87 -11.39
C MET A 56 -30.03 -6.81 -12.77
N VAL A 57 -29.95 -5.60 -13.34
CA VAL A 57 -29.20 -5.33 -14.56
C VAL A 57 -27.80 -4.85 -14.16
N VAL A 58 -26.78 -5.59 -14.59
CA VAL A 58 -25.37 -5.21 -14.41
C VAL A 58 -24.96 -4.32 -15.58
N ASP A 59 -24.44 -3.14 -15.28
CA ASP A 59 -24.06 -2.13 -16.28
C ASP A 59 -22.53 -1.86 -16.34
N GLY A 60 -21.76 -2.43 -15.41
CA GLY A 60 -20.32 -2.34 -15.38
C GLY A 60 -19.66 -3.27 -14.36
N ASP A 61 -18.37 -3.49 -14.52
CA ASP A 61 -17.52 -4.09 -13.49
C ASP A 61 -16.60 -3.02 -12.88
N CYS A 62 -16.19 -3.22 -11.63
CA CYS A 62 -15.31 -2.29 -10.92
C CYS A 62 -13.83 -2.62 -11.16
N SER A 63 -13.45 -3.18 -12.32
CA SER A 63 -12.05 -3.55 -12.59
C SER A 63 -11.15 -2.31 -12.64
N ASP A 64 -11.63 -1.20 -13.19
CA ASP A 64 -10.87 0.06 -13.24
C ASP A 64 -10.58 0.59 -11.83
N ASP A 65 -11.58 0.58 -10.94
CA ASP A 65 -11.42 0.98 -9.53
C ASP A 65 -10.42 0.06 -8.79
N TYR A 66 -10.48 -1.24 -9.07
CA TYR A 66 -9.53 -2.21 -8.54
C TYR A 66 -8.10 -1.90 -9.01
N GLU A 67 -7.90 -1.67 -10.31
CA GLU A 67 -6.59 -1.32 -10.86
C GLU A 67 -6.03 -0.02 -10.29
N ASP A 68 -6.86 1.00 -10.13
CA ASP A 68 -6.44 2.28 -9.58
C ASP A 68 -6.06 2.18 -8.10
N ALA A 69 -6.83 1.42 -7.32
CA ALA A 69 -6.48 1.09 -5.95
C ALA A 69 -5.17 0.27 -5.88
N HIS A 70 -4.94 -0.64 -6.84
CA HIS A 70 -3.71 -1.40 -6.93
C HIS A 70 -2.49 -0.52 -7.23
N LYS A 71 -2.56 0.35 -8.24
CA LYS A 71 -1.51 1.32 -8.59
C LYS A 71 -1.20 2.25 -7.40
N PHE A 72 -2.22 2.63 -6.64
CA PHE A 72 -2.06 3.41 -5.43
C PHE A 72 -1.25 2.65 -4.36
N ALA A 73 -1.55 1.37 -4.12
CA ALA A 73 -0.80 0.51 -3.21
C ALA A 73 0.66 0.33 -3.67
N GLU A 74 0.91 0.12 -4.97
CA GLU A 74 2.28 0.02 -5.53
C GLU A 74 3.12 1.27 -5.24
N ARG A 75 2.53 2.46 -5.37
CA ARG A 75 3.21 3.72 -5.05
C ARG A 75 3.61 3.81 -3.57
N ILE A 76 2.73 3.37 -2.67
CA ILE A 76 3.05 3.35 -1.23
C ILE A 76 4.14 2.31 -0.95
N ALA A 77 4.08 1.14 -1.59
CA ALA A 77 5.12 0.12 -1.46
C ALA A 77 6.49 0.64 -1.91
N ALA A 78 6.55 1.39 -3.01
CA ALA A 78 7.78 2.02 -3.49
C ALA A 78 8.32 3.10 -2.54
N GLU A 79 7.45 3.87 -1.87
CA GLU A 79 7.85 4.79 -0.80
C GLU A 79 8.43 4.03 0.40
N ALA A 80 7.73 2.99 0.85
CA ALA A 80 8.12 2.16 1.97
C ALA A 80 9.46 1.44 1.75
N ALA A 81 9.72 1.00 0.51
CA ALA A 81 10.93 0.28 0.13
C ALA A 81 12.21 1.12 0.29
N ARG A 82 12.10 2.45 0.20
CA ARG A 82 13.23 3.38 0.31
C ARG A 82 13.60 3.72 1.76
N GLY A 83 12.63 3.70 2.68
CA GLY A 83 12.84 4.07 4.08
C GLY A 83 13.00 2.89 5.05
N ASN A 84 12.92 3.19 6.35
CA ASN A 84 13.03 2.19 7.42
C ASN A 84 11.92 1.11 7.40
N ALA A 85 10.81 1.32 6.68
CA ALA A 85 9.75 0.30 6.54
C ALA A 85 10.27 -1.02 5.97
N ARG A 86 11.14 -0.97 4.95
CA ARG A 86 11.77 -2.19 4.41
C ARG A 86 12.57 -2.95 5.47
N GLY A 87 13.33 -2.23 6.29
CA GLY A 87 14.10 -2.81 7.41
C GLY A 87 13.19 -3.43 8.48
N ILE A 88 12.07 -2.78 8.79
CA ILE A 88 11.05 -3.30 9.72
C ILE A 88 10.49 -4.64 9.21
N ILE A 89 10.05 -4.70 7.95
CA ILE A 89 9.48 -5.92 7.36
C ILE A 89 10.48 -7.08 7.40
N ILE A 90 11.75 -6.82 7.04
CA ILE A 90 12.82 -7.84 7.09
C ILE A 90 13.05 -8.31 8.53
N ALA A 91 13.16 -7.39 9.48
CA ALA A 91 13.39 -7.73 10.88
C ALA A 91 12.23 -8.53 11.50
N GLN A 92 10.99 -8.29 11.05
CA GLN A 92 9.82 -9.04 11.48
C GLN A 92 9.66 -10.39 10.77
N GLY A 93 10.39 -10.64 9.68
CA GLY A 93 10.25 -11.86 8.89
C GLY A 93 8.87 -12.01 8.24
N ARG A 94 8.20 -10.89 7.93
CA ARG A 94 6.86 -10.90 7.35
C ARG A 94 6.87 -11.38 5.90
N THR A 95 5.82 -12.13 5.53
CA THR A 95 5.64 -12.73 4.19
C THR A 95 4.24 -12.49 3.61
N ASP A 96 3.43 -11.64 4.24
CA ASP A 96 2.14 -11.22 3.71
C ASP A 96 2.30 -10.28 2.50
N GLU A 97 1.20 -10.00 1.81
CA GLU A 97 1.22 -9.24 0.56
C GLU A 97 1.86 -7.86 0.68
N ALA A 98 1.60 -7.11 1.77
CA ALA A 98 2.21 -5.81 1.99
C ALA A 98 3.74 -5.94 2.09
N ALA A 99 4.22 -6.95 2.83
CA ALA A 99 5.65 -7.25 2.92
C ALA A 99 6.25 -7.61 1.56
N LEU A 100 5.58 -8.48 0.79
CA LEU A 100 6.05 -8.89 -0.54
C LEU A 100 6.12 -7.70 -1.51
N MET A 101 5.13 -6.81 -1.51
CA MET A 101 5.14 -5.61 -2.35
C MET A 101 6.30 -4.66 -1.99
N ILE A 102 6.53 -4.42 -0.69
CA ILE A 102 7.65 -3.58 -0.23
C ILE A 102 9.00 -4.19 -0.62
N LEU A 103 9.13 -5.52 -0.53
CA LEU A 103 10.37 -6.21 -0.87
C LEU A 103 10.63 -6.29 -2.38
N ALA A 104 9.56 -6.40 -3.18
CA ALA A 104 9.61 -6.45 -4.64
C ALA A 104 9.80 -5.06 -5.27
N ALA A 105 9.32 -4.00 -4.61
CA ALA A 105 9.54 -2.63 -5.04
C ALA A 105 11.04 -2.31 -4.92
N SER A 106 11.77 -2.46 -6.03
CA SER A 106 13.20 -2.18 -6.09
C SER A 106 13.43 -0.74 -5.62
N PRO A 107 14.31 -0.50 -4.63
CA PRO A 107 14.81 0.85 -4.43
C PRO A 107 15.65 1.16 -5.67
N SER A 108 15.11 1.97 -6.59
CA SER A 108 15.92 2.47 -7.71
C SER A 108 17.20 3.05 -7.12
N PRO A 109 18.39 2.69 -7.64
CA PRO A 109 19.61 3.35 -7.24
C PRO A 109 19.47 4.81 -7.68
N GLY A 110 19.23 5.69 -6.71
CA GLY A 110 19.39 7.13 -6.88
C GLY A 110 20.87 7.49 -6.84
#